data_AF-K2G501-F1
#
_entry.id   AF-K2G501-F1
#
_cell.length_a   1.000
_cell.length_b   1.000
_cell.length_c   1.000
_cell.angle_alpha   90.00
_cell.angle_beta   90.00
_cell.angle_gamma   90.00
#
_symmetry.space_group_name_H-M   'P 1'
#
loop_
_entity.id
_entity.type
_entity.pdbx_description
1 polymer ?
#
loop_
_entity_poly.entity_id
_entity_poly.type
_entity_poly.pdbx_seq_one_letter_code
_entity_poly.pdbx_strand_id
1 'polypeptide(L)'
;RPLSFPVSLLLALLRKKLAEFDASGDATRLILSRDEIVELVRVFLPDSSNEAKLIDQIETHLNKIVELGFLRRLKATATVNGPNGANFEVRRILKAFVDAQWLADFDGRLAAYRAQLDGEENKSNQDDYA
;
A
#
# COMPACT_ATOMS: atom_id res chain seq x y z
N ARG A 1 17.60 -3.91 8.30
CA ARG A 1 16.93 -2.71 8.86
C ARG A 1 15.43 -2.97 8.82
N PRO A 2 14.66 -2.65 9.87
CA PRO A 2 13.21 -2.81 9.85
C PRO A 2 12.60 -1.91 8.76
N LEU A 3 11.54 -2.40 8.11
CA LEU A 3 10.77 -1.60 7.15
C LEU A 3 9.93 -0.56 7.90
N SER A 4 9.76 0.62 7.30
CA SER A 4 8.84 1.61 7.84
C SER A 4 7.41 1.06 7.81
N PHE A 5 6.56 1.60 8.67
CA PHE A 5 5.17 1.15 8.76
C PHE A 5 4.41 1.32 7.43
N PRO A 6 4.47 2.47 6.72
CA PRO A 6 3.76 2.63 5.45
C PRO A 6 4.20 1.63 4.36
N VAL A 7 5.51 1.31 4.32
CA VAL A 7 6.04 0.30 3.38
C VAL A 7 5.54 -1.09 3.75
N SER A 8 5.51 -1.42 5.05
CA SER A 8 4.99 -2.70 5.53
C SER A 8 3.50 -2.86 5.20
N LEU A 9 2.69 -1.82 5.45
CA LEU A 9 1.28 -1.80 5.10
C LEU A 9 1.05 -2.05 3.60
N LEU A 10 1.75 -1.30 2.74
CA LEU A 10 1.68 -1.50 1.29
C LEU A 10 2.04 -2.93 0.88
N LEU A 11 3.09 -3.53 1.46
CA LEU A 11 3.44 -4.93 1.18
C LEU A 11 2.34 -5.91 1.57
N ALA A 12 1.69 -5.71 2.72
CA ALA A 12 0.57 -6.53 3.17
C ALA A 12 -0.63 -6.41 2.21
N LEU A 13 -0.98 -5.19 1.78
CA LEU A 13 -2.08 -4.93 0.84
C LEU A 13 -1.81 -5.55 -0.53
N LEU A 14 -0.61 -5.37 -1.08
CA LEU A 14 -0.19 -5.96 -2.34
C LEU A 14 -0.19 -7.51 -2.26
N ARG A 15 0.20 -8.07 -1.11
CA ARG A 15 0.18 -9.53 -0.88
C ARG A 15 -1.25 -10.08 -0.87
N LYS A 16 -2.19 -9.34 -0.28
CA LYS A 16 -3.62 -9.68 -0.30
C LYS A 16 -4.18 -9.63 -1.72
N LYS A 17 -3.92 -8.53 -2.46
CA LYS A 17 -4.35 -8.41 -3.87
C LYS A 17 -3.77 -9.49 -4.77
N LEU A 18 -2.52 -9.88 -4.56
CA LEU A 18 -1.91 -11.00 -5.28
C LEU A 18 -2.60 -12.34 -4.98
N ALA A 19 -3.05 -12.56 -3.74
CA ALA A 19 -3.81 -13.76 -3.38
C ALA A 19 -5.21 -13.79 -4.02
N GLU A 20 -5.91 -12.65 -4.02
CA GLU A 20 -7.21 -12.49 -4.69
C GLU A 20 -7.10 -12.74 -6.20
N PHE A 21 -6.05 -12.20 -6.83
CA PHE A 21 -5.75 -12.42 -8.24
C PHE A 21 -5.38 -13.88 -8.55
N ASP A 22 -4.57 -14.52 -7.71
CA ASP A 22 -4.22 -15.94 -7.88
C ASP A 22 -5.45 -16.86 -7.80
N ALA A 23 -6.50 -16.44 -7.07
CA ALA A 23 -7.74 -17.20 -6.95
C ALA A 23 -8.67 -17.05 -8.18
N SER A 24 -8.56 -15.97 -8.96
CA SER A 24 -9.41 -15.75 -10.14
C SER A 24 -8.91 -16.49 -11.39
N GLY A 25 -7.61 -16.81 -11.48
CA GLY A 25 -7.03 -17.69 -12.52
C GLY A 25 -6.93 -17.12 -13.94
N ASP A 26 -7.52 -15.95 -14.22
CA ASP A 26 -7.68 -15.42 -15.59
C ASP A 26 -6.43 -14.76 -16.21
N ALA A 27 -5.40 -14.43 -15.41
CA ALA A 27 -4.23 -13.73 -15.91
C ALA A 27 -2.92 -14.15 -15.24
N THR A 28 -1.80 -13.97 -15.94
CA THR A 28 -0.48 -14.47 -15.52
C THR A 28 0.26 -13.53 -14.57
N ARG A 29 -0.02 -12.23 -14.65
CA ARG A 29 0.65 -11.16 -13.90
C ARG A 29 -0.38 -10.18 -13.34
N LEU A 30 -0.24 -9.86 -12.06
CA LEU A 30 -1.00 -8.77 -11.45
C LEU A 30 -0.31 -7.44 -11.78
N ILE A 31 -1.03 -6.57 -12.47
CA ILE A 31 -0.61 -5.21 -12.79
C ILE A 31 -1.57 -4.25 -12.10
N LEU A 32 -1.03 -3.27 -11.38
CA LEU A 32 -1.79 -2.22 -10.72
C LEU A 32 -1.25 -0.86 -11.17
N SER A 33 -2.14 0.07 -11.47
CA SER A 33 -1.82 1.48 -11.62
C SER A 33 -1.51 2.10 -10.26
N ARG A 34 -0.81 3.25 -10.27
CA ARG A 34 -0.59 4.05 -9.07
C ARG A 34 -1.90 4.34 -8.34
N ASP A 35 -2.92 4.77 -9.08
CA ASP A 35 -4.19 5.21 -8.49
C ASP A 35 -4.93 4.02 -7.86
N GLU A 36 -4.91 2.84 -8.48
CA GLU A 36 -5.41 1.62 -7.84
C GLU A 36 -4.71 1.33 -6.51
N ILE A 37 -3.38 1.52 -6.43
CA ILE A 37 -2.64 1.31 -5.17
C ILE A 37 -3.01 2.37 -4.12
N VAL A 38 -3.23 3.63 -4.54
CA VAL A 38 -3.69 4.69 -3.64
C VAL A 38 -5.05 4.31 -3.04
N GLU A 39 -5.98 3.82 -3.85
CA GLU A 39 -7.29 3.36 -3.38
C GLU A 39 -7.18 2.19 -2.41
N LEU A 40 -6.23 1.25 -2.61
CA LEU A 40 -5.98 0.18 -1.63
C LEU A 40 -5.60 0.73 -0.26
N VAL A 41 -4.80 1.80 -0.20
CA VAL A 41 -4.36 2.40 1.06
C VAL A 41 -5.48 3.21 1.71
N ARG A 42 -6.26 3.95 0.91
CA ARG A 42 -7.37 4.78 1.41
C ARG A 42 -8.41 3.99 2.19
N VAL A 43 -8.71 2.76 1.77
CA VAL A 43 -9.62 1.85 2.51
C VAL A 43 -9.15 1.56 3.94
N PHE A 44 -7.88 1.78 4.26
CA PHE A 44 -7.28 1.48 5.57
C PHE A 44 -6.95 2.72 6.39
N LEU A 45 -7.11 3.92 5.83
CA LEU A 45 -6.84 5.18 6.53
C LEU A 45 -8.16 5.92 6.78
N PRO A 46 -8.27 6.70 7.86
CA PRO A 46 -9.37 7.64 8.03
C PRO A 46 -9.34 8.70 6.92
N ASP A 47 -10.50 9.28 6.62
CA ASP A 47 -10.62 10.34 5.62
C ASP A 47 -9.72 11.53 5.99
N SER A 48 -8.69 11.78 5.17
CA SER A 48 -7.73 12.87 5.40
C SER A 48 -7.99 14.02 4.43
N SER A 49 -7.89 15.25 4.91
CA SER A 49 -8.04 16.46 4.10
C SER A 49 -6.89 16.75 3.12
N ASN A 50 -5.80 15.96 3.14
CA ASN A 50 -4.62 16.22 2.29
C ASN A 50 -4.27 15.03 1.39
N GLU A 51 -5.11 14.80 0.38
CA GLU A 51 -4.93 13.75 -0.62
C GLU A 51 -3.63 13.89 -1.42
N ALA A 52 -3.23 15.11 -1.77
CA ALA A 52 -2.01 15.36 -2.55
C ALA A 52 -0.76 14.84 -1.82
N LYS A 53 -0.65 15.15 -0.52
CA LYS A 53 0.45 14.67 0.31
C LYS A 53 0.46 13.14 0.45
N LEU A 54 -0.71 12.51 0.54
CA LEU A 54 -0.82 11.05 0.59
C LEU A 54 -0.27 10.42 -0.70
N ILE A 55 -0.64 10.97 -1.86
CA ILE A 55 -0.16 10.48 -3.15
C ILE A 55 1.38 10.58 -3.25
N ASP A 56 1.97 11.71 -2.86
CA ASP A 56 3.42 11.92 -2.87
C ASP A 56 4.17 10.94 -1.94
N GLN A 57 3.60 10.66 -0.76
CA GLN A 57 4.15 9.68 0.18
C GLN A 57 4.08 8.26 -0.38
N ILE A 58 2.94 7.88 -0.97
CA ILE A 58 2.77 6.58 -1.60
C ILE A 58 3.78 6.40 -2.73
N GLU A 59 4.00 7.42 -3.57
CA GLU A 59 5.02 7.35 -4.63
C GLU A 59 6.42 7.07 -4.08
N THR A 60 6.79 7.75 -2.99
CA THR A 60 8.05 7.51 -2.29
C THR A 60 8.16 6.05 -1.81
N HIS A 61 7.09 5.51 -1.24
CA HIS A 61 7.07 4.12 -0.76
C HIS A 61 7.08 3.10 -1.90
N LEU A 62 6.40 3.38 -3.02
CA LEU A 62 6.43 2.56 -4.22
C LEU A 62 7.84 2.46 -4.79
N ASN A 63 8.57 3.57 -4.87
CA ASN A 63 9.98 3.56 -5.27
C ASN A 63 10.80 2.65 -4.36
N LYS A 64 10.57 2.72 -3.04
CA LYS A 64 11.25 1.83 -2.11
C LYS A 64 10.93 0.36 -2.34
N ILE A 65 9.67 0.03 -2.59
CA ILE A 65 9.23 -1.35 -2.84
C ILE A 65 9.78 -1.88 -4.17
N VAL A 66 9.94 -1.00 -5.18
CA VAL A 66 10.63 -1.31 -6.43
C VAL A 66 12.12 -1.63 -6.17
N GLU A 67 12.81 -0.82 -5.37
CA GLU A 67 14.22 -1.10 -4.99
C GLU A 67 14.38 -2.43 -4.26
N LEU A 68 13.40 -2.78 -3.40
CA LEU A 68 13.37 -4.07 -2.71
C LEU A 68 13.05 -5.25 -3.66
N GLY A 69 12.63 -4.96 -4.89
CA GLY A 69 12.37 -5.95 -5.92
C GLY A 69 10.99 -6.62 -5.83
N PHE A 70 10.06 -6.08 -5.04
CA PHE A 70 8.69 -6.61 -4.92
C PHE A 70 7.73 -6.02 -5.97
N LEU A 71 8.06 -4.85 -6.50
CA LEU A 71 7.37 -4.23 -7.63
C LEU A 71 8.33 -4.07 -8.82
N ARG A 72 7.77 -4.09 -10.02
CA ARG A 72 8.46 -3.65 -11.25
C ARG A 72 7.65 -2.56 -11.91
N ARG A 73 8.26 -1.39 -12.09
CA ARG A 73 7.66 -0.29 -12.86
C ARG A 73 7.60 -0.68 -14.34
N LEU A 74 6.43 -0.52 -14.94
CA LEU A 74 6.19 -0.74 -16.37
C LEU A 74 6.31 0.58 -17.13
N LYS A 75 6.74 0.52 -18.39
CA LYS A 75 6.86 1.70 -19.26
C LYS A 75 5.47 2.24 -19.62
N ALA A 76 5.36 3.55 -19.85
CA ALA A 76 4.11 4.23 -20.17
C ALA A 76 3.37 3.69 -21.41
N THR A 77 4.07 2.98 -22.31
CA THR A 77 3.45 2.31 -23.46
C THR A 77 2.75 0.99 -23.12
N ALA A 78 2.89 0.50 -21.88
CA ALA A 78 2.25 -0.68 -21.34
C ALA A 78 1.10 -0.31 -20.38
N THR A 79 0.43 0.83 -20.61
CA THR A 79 -0.73 1.26 -19.85
C THR A 79 -1.90 0.28 -20.07
N VAL A 80 -2.14 -0.60 -19.09
CA VAL A 80 -3.28 -1.53 -19.10
C VAL A 80 -4.54 -0.85 -18.54
N ASN A 81 -4.36 0.01 -17.52
CA ASN A 81 -5.44 0.66 -16.78
C ASN A 81 -5.28 2.20 -16.85
N GLY A 82 -5.80 2.82 -17.92
CA GLY A 82 -6.02 4.27 -17.99
C GLY A 82 -4.88 5.14 -18.60
N PRO A 83 -5.17 6.42 -18.93
CA PRO A 83 -4.34 7.18 -19.88
C PRO A 83 -3.02 7.74 -19.34
N ASN A 84 -2.81 7.92 -18.03
CA ASN A 84 -1.71 8.77 -17.53
C ASN A 84 -1.04 8.29 -16.22
N GLY A 85 -1.14 7.01 -15.86
CA GLY A 85 -0.57 6.47 -14.61
C GLY A 85 0.68 5.62 -14.81
N ALA A 86 1.61 5.67 -13.85
CA ALA A 86 2.66 4.64 -13.75
C ALA A 86 2.02 3.31 -13.35
N ASN A 87 2.32 2.25 -14.12
CA ASN A 87 1.88 0.89 -13.80
C ASN A 87 2.99 0.10 -13.13
N PHE A 88 2.58 -0.80 -12.23
CA PHE A 88 3.45 -1.64 -11.45
C PHE A 88 3.01 -3.10 -11.59
N GLU A 89 3.94 -3.96 -12.02
CA GLU A 89 3.77 -5.40 -11.90
C GLU A 89 4.12 -5.81 -10.46
N VAL A 90 3.19 -6.52 -9.80
CA VAL A 90 3.40 -7.10 -8.48
C VAL A 90 4.15 -8.42 -8.63
N ARG A 91 5.40 -8.48 -8.15
CA ARG A 91 6.26 -9.65 -8.34
C ARG A 91 5.92 -10.75 -7.33
N ARG A 92 5.81 -11.98 -7.82
CA ARG A 92 5.44 -13.16 -7.02
C ARG A 92 6.40 -13.48 -5.87
N ILE A 93 7.64 -12.99 -5.91
CA ILE A 93 8.60 -13.09 -4.80
C ILE A 93 8.07 -12.45 -3.50
N LEU A 94 7.10 -11.54 -3.60
CA LEU A 94 6.38 -10.98 -2.46
C LEU A 94 5.76 -12.07 -1.55
N LYS A 95 5.32 -13.19 -2.12
CA LYS A 95 4.70 -14.29 -1.36
C LYS A 95 5.65 -14.96 -0.36
N ALA A 96 6.94 -14.99 -0.68
CA ALA A 96 7.96 -15.58 0.18
C ALA A 96 8.43 -14.62 1.28
N PHE A 97 8.30 -13.31 1.06
CA PHE A 97 8.67 -12.30 2.05
C PHE A 97 7.52 -11.97 3.01
N VAL A 98 6.30 -11.88 2.48
CA VAL A 98 5.06 -11.66 3.24
C VAL A 98 4.34 -12.99 3.34
N ASP A 99 4.82 -13.82 4.26
CA ASP A 99 4.23 -15.11 4.61
C ASP A 99 3.20 -14.96 5.74
N ALA A 100 2.66 -16.09 6.20
CA ALA A 100 1.66 -16.11 7.27
C ALA A 100 2.23 -15.59 8.61
N GLN A 101 3.50 -15.87 8.90
CA GLN A 101 4.13 -15.43 10.14
C GLN A 101 4.35 -13.92 10.14
N TRP A 102 4.88 -13.38 9.04
CA TRP A 102 5.05 -11.95 8.86
C TRP A 102 3.72 -11.20 8.99
N LEU A 103 2.63 -11.75 8.43
CA LEU A 103 1.29 -11.15 8.52
C LEU A 103 0.78 -11.13 9.97
N ALA A 104 0.94 -12.23 10.71
CA ALA A 104 0.56 -12.29 12.12
C ALA A 104 1.33 -11.25 12.97
N ASP A 105 2.63 -11.10 12.72
CA ASP A 105 3.45 -10.08 13.40
C ASP A 105 3.03 -8.65 13.01
N PHE A 106 2.63 -8.45 11.75
CA PHE A 106 2.19 -7.15 11.27
C PHE A 106 0.80 -6.76 11.81
N ASP A 107 -0.13 -7.71 11.97
CA ASP A 107 -1.46 -7.45 12.52
C ASP A 107 -1.38 -6.83 13.93
N GLY A 108 -0.46 -7.30 14.77
CA GLY A 108 -0.21 -6.70 16.09
C GLY A 108 0.27 -5.24 16.01
N ARG A 109 1.14 -4.93 15.03
CA ARG A 109 1.62 -3.56 14.79
C ARG A 109 0.54 -2.67 14.16
N LEU A 110 -0.33 -3.24 13.33
CA LEU A 110 -1.43 -2.54 12.68
C LEU A 110 -2.48 -2.09 13.70
N ALA A 111 -2.80 -2.94 14.69
CA ALA A 111 -3.69 -2.59 15.80
C ALA A 111 -3.15 -1.40 16.62
N ALA A 112 -1.85 -1.41 16.93
CA ALA A 112 -1.20 -0.31 17.65
C ALA A 112 -1.21 1.01 16.85
N TYR A 113 -1.04 0.95 15.53
CA TYR A 113 -1.11 2.12 14.66
C TYR A 113 -2.52 2.72 14.58
N ARG A 114 -3.56 1.89 14.46
CA ARG A 114 -4.95 2.36 14.48
C ARG A 114 -5.29 3.09 15.77
N ALA A 115 -4.89 2.55 16.92
CA ALA A 115 -5.08 3.21 18.21
C ALA A 115 -4.36 4.58 18.31
N GLN A 116 -3.22 4.76 17.62
CA GLN A 116 -2.54 6.05 17.55
C GLN A 116 -3.28 7.06 16.67
N LEU A 117 -3.77 6.64 15.49
CA LEU A 117 -4.55 7.50 14.60
C LEU A 117 -5.84 7.99 15.28
N ASP A 118 -6.58 7.08 15.92
CA ASP A 118 -7.80 7.41 16.66
C ASP A 118 -7.52 8.37 17.84
N GLY A 119 -6.32 8.27 18.43
CA GLY A 119 -5.87 9.14 19.52
C GLY A 119 -5.36 10.51 19.08
N GLU A 120 -4.84 10.64 17.86
CA GLU A 120 -4.39 11.92 17.27
C GLU A 120 -5.57 12.76 16.73
N GLU A 121 -6.59 12.12 16.16
CA GLU A 121 -7.82 12.79 15.72
C GLU A 121 -8.57 13.44 16.92
N ASN A 122 -8.56 12.79 18.09
CA ASN A 122 -9.19 13.30 19.30
C ASN A 122 -8.45 14.51 19.90
N LYS A 123 -7.14 14.65 19.68
CA LYS A 123 -6.37 15.83 20.13
C LYS A 123 -6.54 17.02 19.18
N SER A 124 -6.61 16.77 17.87
CA SER A 124 -6.80 17.81 16.86
C SER A 124 -8.13 18.57 17.03
N ASN A 125 -9.16 17.92 17.57
CA ASN A 125 -10.48 18.52 17.83
C ASN A 125 -10.60 19.24 19.19
N GLN A 126 -9.60 19.16 20.07
CA GLN A 126 -9.67 19.72 21.43
C GLN A 126 -8.95 21.07 21.57
N ASP A 127 -8.11 21.44 20.61
CA ASP A 127 -7.26 22.65 20.69
C ASP A 127 -7.88 23.90 20.00
N ASP A 128 -9.05 23.79 19.36
CA ASP A 128 -9.76 24.90 18.68
C ASP A 128 -10.82 25.61 19.57
N TYR A 129 -10.89 25.29 20.87
CA TYR A 129 -11.71 26.00 21.85
C TYR A 129 -10.86 26.45 23.05
N ALA A 130 -10.05 27.51 22.85
CA ALA A 130 -9.41 28.27 23.92
C ALA A 130 -9.36 29.76 23.58
#